data_AF-A0A3B4ANL7-F1
#
_entry.id   AF-A0A3B4ANL7-F1
#
_cell.length_a   1.000
_cell.length_b   1.000
_cell.length_c   1.000
_cell.angle_alpha   90.00
_cell.angle_beta   90.00
_cell.angle_gamma   90.00
#
_symmetry.space_group_name_H-M   'P 1'
#
loop_
_entity.id
_entity.type
_entity.pdbx_description
1 polymer ?
#
loop_
_entity_poly.entity_id
_entity_poly.type
_entity_poly.pdbx_seq_one_letter_code
_entity_poly.pdbx_strand_id
1 'polypeptide(L)'
;QVTLPTSYTDQVWADSYFRGCVHGMCASHGDPEVLCDSLQVYADLCKKAGVDLPVWRNSSFCSLQCGENSHYNSCAEGCPEVCFPLDQVSSCGSCEERCECDPGFKLSGGKCVQAEDCGCWHNGQHHEVVNNKLHSNCLCVGNNNIQCRSSHCSASEVCAVQNGVKGCFAFSPATCSVYGDPHYITFDGFAYDFNGGCSYVLTTTCGGQSSVDFTVTGHNMHPPHNNFSISKLDAVTLEVGDLQITISQSGVYVSIIKIFHWNTLICVCLCKYTKSVRAYVDSGYTVLETTFGLRIMMDKQNRLFLQVNEHFKYELCGLCGTYSGQQDDDLVMPGGQNATTTFQFADSWRVQDSNLPVFLKLDQAYNHCYALLGEGFSLCHETLHPEIYISSCVHDFCATRGNLITLCEALKSYAAACAVAGVDLGQWQDGTVCGKYFRLTRAHST
;
A
#
# COMPACT_ATOMS: atom_id res chain seq x y z
N GLN A 1 -4.66 -58.16 -49.88
CA GLN A 1 -6.09 -58.14 -49.54
C GLN A 1 -6.19 -57.85 -48.06
N VAL A 2 -6.61 -56.64 -47.67
CA VAL A 2 -6.92 -56.33 -46.28
C VAL A 2 -8.42 -56.61 -46.11
N THR A 3 -8.77 -57.66 -45.38
CA THR A 3 -10.15 -57.99 -45.04
C THR A 3 -10.53 -57.26 -43.75
N LEU A 4 -11.41 -56.27 -43.83
CA LEU A 4 -11.99 -55.61 -42.67
C LEU A 4 -13.17 -56.46 -42.12
N PRO A 5 -13.39 -56.52 -40.80
CA PRO A 5 -14.48 -57.29 -40.20
C PRO A 5 -15.86 -56.71 -40.59
N THR A 6 -16.81 -57.59 -40.92
CA THR A 6 -18.16 -57.28 -41.42
C THR A 6 -19.08 -56.52 -40.46
N SER A 7 -18.71 -56.35 -39.19
CA SER A 7 -19.50 -55.59 -38.21
C SER A 7 -19.28 -54.07 -38.28
N TYR A 8 -18.22 -53.60 -38.96
CA TYR A 8 -17.84 -52.18 -39.03
C TYR A 8 -18.41 -51.45 -40.26
N THR A 9 -18.87 -52.19 -41.27
CA THR A 9 -19.22 -51.68 -42.60
C THR A 9 -20.59 -50.97 -42.68
N ASP A 10 -21.43 -51.09 -41.64
CA ASP A 10 -22.81 -50.58 -41.64
C ASP A 10 -22.98 -49.21 -40.93
N GLN A 11 -22.02 -48.78 -40.10
CA GLN A 11 -22.09 -47.49 -39.38
C GLN A 11 -21.40 -46.33 -40.13
N VAL A 12 -20.41 -46.63 -40.96
CA VAL A 12 -19.71 -45.68 -41.82
C VAL A 12 -19.72 -46.31 -43.21
N TRP A 13 -20.21 -45.62 -44.25
CA TRP A 13 -20.36 -46.17 -45.61
C TRP A 13 -19.02 -46.57 -46.25
N ALA A 14 -18.48 -47.72 -45.86
CA ALA A 14 -17.17 -48.20 -46.25
C ALA A 14 -17.03 -48.34 -47.77
N ASP A 15 -18.12 -48.63 -48.49
CA ASP A 15 -18.13 -48.75 -49.96
C ASP A 15 -17.77 -47.42 -50.65
N SER A 16 -18.26 -46.28 -50.17
CA SER A 16 -17.93 -44.98 -50.78
C SER A 16 -16.46 -44.61 -50.57
N TYR A 17 -15.90 -44.88 -49.39
CA TYR A 17 -14.49 -44.63 -49.10
C TYR A 17 -13.58 -45.61 -49.82
N PHE A 18 -13.98 -46.87 -49.93
CA PHE A 18 -13.28 -47.88 -50.72
C PHE A 18 -13.20 -47.47 -52.20
N ARG A 19 -14.31 -47.03 -52.81
CA ARG A 19 -14.32 -46.52 -54.19
C ARG A 19 -13.44 -45.29 -54.35
N GLY A 20 -13.47 -44.36 -53.39
CA GLY A 20 -12.60 -43.19 -53.36
C GLY A 20 -11.12 -43.57 -53.30
N CYS A 21 -10.76 -44.50 -52.42
CA CYS A 21 -9.41 -45.05 -52.28
C CYS A 21 -8.94 -45.71 -53.59
N VAL A 22 -9.75 -46.59 -54.20
CA VAL A 22 -9.43 -47.22 -55.49
C VAL A 22 -9.21 -46.17 -56.58
N HIS A 23 -10.08 -45.17 -56.67
CA HIS A 23 -9.94 -44.09 -57.65
C HIS A 23 -8.64 -43.29 -57.42
N GLY A 24 -8.35 -42.91 -56.17
CA GLY A 24 -7.11 -42.21 -55.79
C GLY A 24 -5.86 -43.00 -56.17
N MET A 25 -5.83 -44.29 -55.82
CA MET A 25 -4.71 -45.19 -56.15
C MET A 25 -4.53 -45.39 -57.65
N CYS A 26 -5.61 -45.50 -58.42
CA CYS A 26 -5.53 -45.57 -59.87
C CYS A 26 -5.00 -44.27 -60.48
N ALA A 27 -5.43 -43.12 -59.97
CA ALA A 27 -5.01 -41.80 -60.46
C ALA A 27 -3.55 -41.47 -60.11
N SER A 28 -3.04 -41.96 -58.98
CA SER A 28 -1.66 -41.75 -58.52
C SER A 28 -0.67 -42.82 -58.97
N HIS A 29 -1.09 -43.74 -59.86
CA HIS A 29 -0.26 -44.89 -60.28
C HIS A 29 0.22 -45.77 -59.11
N GLY A 30 -0.59 -45.88 -58.05
CA GLY A 30 -0.30 -46.73 -56.91
C GLY A 30 0.59 -46.11 -55.84
N ASP A 31 0.65 -44.76 -55.77
CA ASP A 31 1.39 -44.04 -54.73
C ASP A 31 0.92 -44.45 -53.31
N PRO A 32 1.81 -45.03 -52.47
CA PRO A 32 1.48 -45.41 -51.10
C PRO A 32 1.00 -44.24 -50.23
N GLU A 33 1.43 -43.00 -50.48
CA GLU A 33 0.96 -41.85 -49.69
C GLU A 33 -0.54 -41.61 -49.87
N VAL A 34 -1.04 -41.73 -51.11
CA VAL A 34 -2.46 -41.59 -51.43
C VAL A 34 -3.31 -42.68 -50.77
N LEU A 35 -2.77 -43.88 -50.62
CA LEU A 35 -3.41 -44.96 -49.86
C LEU A 35 -3.53 -44.54 -48.39
N CYS A 36 -2.45 -44.05 -47.80
CA CYS A 36 -2.40 -43.68 -46.39
C CYS A 36 -3.30 -42.49 -46.06
N ASP A 37 -3.42 -41.52 -46.96
CA ASP A 37 -4.36 -40.40 -46.83
C ASP A 37 -5.81 -40.88 -46.86
N SER A 38 -6.13 -41.76 -47.82
CA SER A 38 -7.47 -42.34 -47.94
C SER A 38 -7.86 -43.14 -46.69
N LEU A 39 -6.92 -43.91 -46.13
CA LEU A 39 -7.11 -44.64 -44.89
C LEU A 39 -7.20 -43.71 -43.66
N GLN A 40 -6.47 -42.58 -43.63
CA GLN A 40 -6.59 -41.58 -42.55
C GLN A 40 -7.99 -41.03 -42.46
N VAL A 41 -8.53 -40.61 -43.61
CA VAL A 41 -9.87 -40.00 -43.67
C VAL A 41 -10.91 -40.99 -43.15
N TYR A 42 -10.80 -42.26 -43.52
CA TYR A 42 -11.69 -43.29 -43.00
C TYR A 42 -11.52 -43.49 -41.48
N ALA A 43 -10.27 -43.50 -41.00
CA ALA A 43 -9.97 -43.65 -39.58
C ALA A 43 -10.51 -42.50 -38.72
N ASP A 44 -10.35 -41.26 -39.15
CA ASP A 44 -10.86 -40.06 -38.48
C ASP A 44 -12.39 -40.08 -38.36
N LEU A 45 -13.08 -40.60 -39.39
CA LEU A 45 -14.53 -40.73 -39.39
C LEU A 45 -15.02 -41.81 -38.44
N CYS A 46 -14.36 -42.96 -38.38
CA CYS A 46 -14.66 -43.99 -37.38
C CYS A 46 -14.48 -43.43 -35.96
N LYS A 47 -13.35 -42.76 -35.70
CA LYS A 47 -13.10 -42.11 -34.40
C LYS A 47 -14.18 -41.07 -34.06
N LYS A 48 -14.59 -40.24 -35.02
CA LYS A 48 -15.67 -39.25 -34.86
C LYS A 48 -17.04 -39.91 -34.61
N ALA A 49 -17.27 -41.11 -35.15
CA ALA A 49 -18.46 -41.90 -34.89
C ALA A 49 -18.42 -42.66 -33.55
N GLY A 50 -17.35 -42.51 -32.76
CA GLY A 50 -17.16 -43.23 -31.50
C GLY A 50 -16.82 -44.71 -31.68
N VAL A 51 -16.30 -45.07 -32.86
CA VAL A 51 -15.91 -46.43 -33.21
C VAL A 51 -14.40 -46.57 -33.04
N ASP A 52 -13.98 -47.44 -32.12
CA ASP A 52 -12.58 -47.75 -31.90
C ASP A 52 -12.06 -48.64 -33.04
N LEU A 53 -11.12 -48.10 -33.80
CA LEU A 53 -10.42 -48.87 -34.82
C LEU A 53 -9.21 -49.59 -34.20
N PRO A 54 -8.94 -50.84 -34.59
CA PRO A 54 -7.67 -51.47 -34.27
C PRO A 54 -6.51 -50.70 -34.93
N VAL A 55 -5.31 -50.85 -34.36
CA VAL A 55 -4.08 -50.26 -34.91
C VAL A 55 -3.91 -50.67 -36.36
N TRP A 56 -3.94 -49.68 -37.27
CA TRP A 56 -3.94 -49.91 -38.71
C TRP A 56 -2.71 -49.33 -39.42
N ARG A 57 -2.05 -48.33 -38.82
CA ARG A 57 -0.72 -47.82 -39.22
C ARG A 57 0.38 -48.49 -38.39
N ASN A 58 1.57 -48.66 -38.97
CA ASN A 58 2.78 -49.09 -38.27
C ASN A 58 4.03 -48.40 -38.86
N SER A 59 5.20 -48.66 -38.30
CA SER A 59 6.46 -48.03 -38.74
C SER A 59 6.84 -48.28 -40.21
N SER A 60 6.30 -49.34 -40.82
CA SER A 60 6.53 -49.72 -42.22
C SER A 60 5.34 -49.47 -43.15
N PHE A 61 4.18 -49.14 -42.60
CA PHE A 61 2.93 -48.95 -43.34
C PHE A 61 2.21 -47.71 -42.81
N CYS A 62 2.20 -46.66 -43.63
CA CYS A 62 1.47 -45.44 -43.33
C CYS A 62 1.91 -44.77 -42.02
N SER A 63 3.21 -44.70 -41.72
CA SER A 63 3.69 -44.01 -40.51
C SER A 63 3.32 -42.51 -40.53
N LEU A 64 3.03 -41.95 -39.36
CA LEU A 64 2.88 -40.50 -39.20
C LEU A 64 4.26 -39.83 -39.24
N GLN A 65 4.36 -38.72 -39.98
CA GLN A 65 5.56 -37.88 -39.99
C GLN A 65 5.58 -37.03 -38.72
N CYS A 66 6.47 -37.37 -37.79
CA CYS A 66 6.65 -36.65 -36.54
C CYS A 66 7.73 -35.57 -36.69
N GLY A 67 7.64 -34.52 -35.87
CA GLY A 67 8.62 -33.43 -35.85
C GLY A 67 9.99 -33.88 -35.33
N GLU A 68 10.97 -32.98 -35.37
CA GLU A 68 12.30 -33.26 -34.80
C GLU A 68 12.22 -33.72 -33.34
N ASN A 69 13.06 -34.68 -32.98
CA ASN A 69 13.15 -35.26 -31.63
C ASN A 69 11.85 -35.92 -31.14
N SER A 70 11.09 -36.48 -32.05
CA SER A 70 9.90 -37.27 -31.76
C SER A 70 9.75 -38.44 -32.71
N HIS A 71 9.08 -39.49 -32.25
CA HIS A 71 8.77 -40.66 -33.04
C HIS A 71 7.28 -40.98 -33.01
N TYR A 72 6.84 -41.69 -34.04
CA TYR A 72 5.46 -42.16 -34.12
C TYR A 72 5.23 -43.31 -33.14
N ASN A 73 4.23 -43.17 -32.28
CA ASN A 73 3.76 -44.22 -31.38
C ASN A 73 2.28 -44.51 -31.66
N SER A 74 1.99 -45.73 -32.11
CA SER A 74 0.64 -46.17 -32.44
C SER A 74 -0.26 -46.43 -31.23
N CYS A 75 0.33 -46.48 -30.02
CA CYS A 75 -0.35 -46.86 -28.79
C CYS A 75 0.44 -46.31 -27.60
N ALA A 76 0.46 -44.98 -27.44
CA ALA A 76 1.14 -44.34 -26.34
C ALA A 76 0.33 -44.48 -25.04
N GLU A 77 1.00 -44.89 -23.98
CA GLU A 77 0.38 -45.04 -22.66
C GLU A 77 0.56 -43.77 -21.84
N GLY A 78 -0.53 -43.27 -21.27
CA GLY A 78 -0.50 -42.11 -20.39
C GLY A 78 -0.14 -40.79 -21.10
N CYS A 79 0.05 -39.75 -20.28
CA CYS A 79 0.27 -38.40 -20.77
C CYS A 79 1.71 -38.18 -21.26
N PRO A 80 1.91 -37.40 -22.33
CA PRO A 80 3.25 -37.00 -22.76
C PRO A 80 3.96 -36.21 -21.65
N GLU A 81 5.29 -36.34 -21.58
CA GLU A 81 6.10 -35.42 -20.78
C GLU A 81 6.06 -34.02 -21.39
N VAL A 82 5.49 -33.07 -20.65
CA VAL A 82 5.35 -31.67 -21.05
C VAL A 82 6.30 -30.78 -20.25
N CYS A 83 6.75 -29.67 -20.84
CA CYS A 83 7.49 -28.65 -20.11
C CYS A 83 6.59 -27.95 -19.07
N PHE A 84 5.29 -27.79 -19.38
CA PHE A 84 4.32 -27.10 -18.52
C PHE A 84 2.97 -27.82 -18.47
N PRO A 85 2.25 -27.77 -17.33
CA PRO A 85 0.91 -28.35 -17.24
C PRO A 85 -0.08 -27.75 -18.26
N LEU A 86 0.14 -26.51 -18.70
CA LEU A 86 -0.66 -25.84 -19.73
C LEU A 86 -0.42 -26.39 -21.14
N ASP A 87 0.73 -27.02 -21.40
CA ASP A 87 1.03 -27.73 -22.66
C ASP A 87 0.35 -29.12 -22.70
N GLN A 88 -0.27 -29.55 -21.60
CA GLN A 88 -0.98 -30.83 -21.52
C GLN A 88 -2.36 -30.70 -22.16
N VAL A 89 -2.59 -31.44 -23.24
CA VAL A 89 -3.93 -31.53 -23.85
C VAL A 89 -4.83 -32.37 -22.94
N SER A 90 -6.06 -31.91 -22.71
CA SER A 90 -6.92 -32.22 -21.57
C SER A 90 -7.61 -33.60 -21.56
N SER A 91 -6.96 -34.65 -22.06
CA SER A 91 -7.36 -36.04 -21.86
C SER A 91 -6.25 -36.94 -22.36
N CYS A 92 -5.61 -37.69 -21.47
CA CYS A 92 -4.69 -38.76 -21.85
C CYS A 92 -5.24 -40.08 -21.26
N GLY A 93 -5.61 -40.99 -22.14
CA GLY A 93 -6.06 -42.34 -21.84
C GLY A 93 -4.96 -43.40 -22.00
N SER A 94 -5.41 -44.66 -22.10
CA SER A 94 -4.56 -45.79 -22.46
C SER A 94 -4.54 -45.98 -23.98
N CYS A 95 -3.37 -46.26 -24.55
CA CYS A 95 -3.19 -46.58 -25.98
C CYS A 95 -3.67 -45.50 -26.96
N GLU A 96 -3.12 -44.29 -26.86
CA GLU A 96 -3.42 -43.19 -27.79
C GLU A 96 -2.38 -43.09 -28.92
N GLU A 97 -2.84 -43.05 -30.16
CA GLU A 97 -1.98 -42.80 -31.33
C GLU A 97 -1.49 -41.34 -31.30
N ARG A 98 -0.17 -41.12 -31.19
CA ARG A 98 0.45 -39.78 -31.19
C ARG A 98 1.91 -39.80 -31.62
N CYS A 99 2.44 -38.61 -31.95
CA CYS A 99 3.88 -38.40 -31.93
C CYS A 99 4.34 -38.23 -30.47
N GLU A 100 5.29 -39.05 -30.06
CA GLU A 100 5.87 -39.04 -28.72
C GLU A 100 7.27 -38.46 -28.77
N CYS A 101 7.57 -37.53 -27.86
CA CYS A 101 8.91 -36.99 -27.74
C CYS A 101 9.89 -38.11 -27.39
N ASP A 102 11.07 -38.06 -27.99
CA ASP A 102 12.13 -39.02 -27.70
C ASP A 102 12.61 -38.89 -26.24
N PRO A 103 13.19 -39.94 -25.63
CA PRO A 103 13.69 -39.86 -24.26
C PRO A 103 14.65 -38.70 -24.04
N GLY A 104 14.37 -37.86 -23.03
CA GLY A 104 15.12 -36.63 -22.73
C GLY A 104 14.52 -35.35 -23.32
N PHE A 105 13.50 -35.47 -24.17
CA PHE A 105 12.76 -34.36 -24.75
C PHE A 105 11.37 -34.23 -24.13
N LYS A 106 10.88 -32.99 -24.06
CA LYS A 106 9.58 -32.63 -23.50
C LYS A 106 8.78 -31.81 -24.51
N LEU A 107 7.47 -31.99 -24.49
CA LEU A 107 6.55 -31.23 -25.35
C LEU A 107 6.38 -29.80 -24.82
N SER A 108 6.66 -28.82 -25.67
CA SER A 108 6.46 -27.39 -25.39
C SER A 108 5.97 -26.69 -26.66
N GLY A 109 4.79 -26.05 -26.61
CA GLY A 109 4.24 -25.31 -27.76
C GLY A 109 4.09 -26.16 -29.04
N GLY A 110 3.87 -27.47 -28.91
CA GLY A 110 3.75 -28.41 -30.04
C GLY A 110 5.07 -28.95 -30.61
N LYS A 111 6.22 -28.66 -29.99
CA LYS A 111 7.54 -29.18 -30.38
C LYS A 111 8.20 -29.95 -29.24
N CYS A 112 9.03 -30.94 -29.57
CA CYS A 112 9.84 -31.66 -28.60
C CYS A 112 11.19 -30.95 -28.42
N VAL A 113 11.40 -30.37 -27.25
CA VAL A 113 12.62 -29.64 -26.87
C VAL A 113 13.35 -30.39 -25.77
N GLN A 114 14.67 -30.20 -25.64
CA GLN A 114 15.39 -30.81 -24.53
C GLN A 114 14.81 -30.30 -23.21
N ALA A 115 14.81 -31.14 -22.17
CA ALA A 115 14.27 -30.75 -20.87
C ALA A 115 14.97 -29.50 -20.29
N GLU A 116 16.22 -29.23 -20.64
CA GLU A 116 16.96 -28.01 -20.26
C GLU A 116 16.53 -26.75 -21.03
N ASP A 117 15.99 -26.93 -22.23
CA ASP A 117 15.50 -25.86 -23.10
C ASP A 117 14.02 -25.55 -22.88
N CYS A 118 13.37 -26.20 -21.90
CA CYS A 118 12.02 -25.82 -21.49
C CYS A 118 12.01 -24.33 -21.13
N GLY A 119 11.14 -23.54 -21.79
CA GLY A 119 11.06 -22.09 -21.63
C GLY A 119 10.54 -21.63 -20.26
N CYS A 120 9.90 -20.47 -20.23
CA CYS A 120 9.25 -19.91 -19.05
C CYS A 120 7.84 -19.41 -19.39
N TRP A 121 6.88 -19.60 -18.46
CA TRP A 121 5.57 -18.95 -18.56
C TRP A 121 5.53 -17.72 -17.67
N HIS A 122 5.17 -16.57 -18.25
CA HIS A 122 4.99 -15.32 -17.52
C HIS A 122 3.80 -14.54 -18.07
N ASN A 123 2.91 -14.07 -17.19
CA ASN A 123 1.68 -13.34 -17.56
C ASN A 123 0.84 -14.03 -18.66
N GLY A 124 0.78 -15.37 -18.65
CA GLY A 124 0.00 -16.14 -19.64
C GLY A 124 0.66 -16.26 -21.02
N GLN A 125 1.94 -15.89 -21.17
CA GLN A 125 2.71 -16.04 -22.39
C GLN A 125 3.92 -16.97 -22.19
N HIS A 126 4.20 -17.81 -23.20
CA HIS A 126 5.37 -18.69 -23.23
C HIS A 126 6.60 -17.96 -23.81
N HIS A 127 7.75 -18.09 -23.15
CA HIS A 127 9.01 -17.49 -23.53
C HIS A 127 10.10 -18.56 -23.68
N GLU A 128 10.71 -18.64 -24.86
CA GLU A 128 11.86 -19.53 -25.12
C GLU A 128 13.14 -19.05 -24.41
N VAL A 129 14.06 -19.99 -24.10
CA VAL A 129 15.35 -19.71 -23.42
C VAL A 129 16.27 -18.85 -24.29
N VAL A 130 16.19 -18.98 -25.61
CA VAL A 130 17.08 -18.26 -26.54
C VAL A 130 16.54 -16.86 -26.81
N ASN A 131 17.26 -15.83 -26.32
CA ASN A 131 17.12 -14.40 -26.64
C ASN A 131 15.90 -13.62 -26.13
N ASN A 132 15.11 -14.09 -25.16
CA ASN A 132 13.94 -13.32 -24.70
C ASN A 132 14.14 -12.62 -23.35
N LYS A 133 14.41 -11.30 -23.42
CA LYS A 133 14.09 -10.36 -22.34
C LYS A 133 12.57 -10.38 -22.12
N LEU A 134 12.12 -10.86 -20.97
CA LEU A 134 10.69 -10.79 -20.59
C LEU A 134 10.25 -9.33 -20.39
N HIS A 135 11.08 -8.57 -19.67
CA HIS A 135 10.87 -7.16 -19.32
C HIS A 135 12.23 -6.54 -18.94
N SER A 136 12.31 -5.21 -18.78
CA SER A 136 13.52 -4.48 -18.37
C SER A 136 14.20 -5.17 -17.16
N ASN A 137 15.26 -5.93 -17.42
CA ASN A 137 16.12 -6.67 -16.47
C ASN A 137 15.73 -8.11 -16.07
N CYS A 138 14.75 -8.77 -16.71
CA CYS A 138 14.45 -10.19 -16.46
C CYS A 138 14.75 -11.08 -17.68
N LEU A 139 15.35 -12.25 -17.42
CA LEU A 139 15.73 -13.27 -18.39
C LEU A 139 15.11 -14.62 -18.02
N CYS A 140 14.55 -15.34 -18.98
CA CYS A 140 14.22 -16.75 -18.81
C CYS A 140 15.51 -17.58 -18.90
N VAL A 141 15.84 -18.32 -17.84
CA VAL A 141 17.03 -19.20 -17.80
C VAL A 141 16.67 -20.68 -17.97
N GLY A 142 15.42 -20.97 -18.35
CA GLY A 142 14.90 -22.31 -18.58
C GLY A 142 14.21 -22.94 -17.36
N ASN A 143 13.45 -24.01 -17.58
CA ASN A 143 12.69 -24.74 -16.56
C ASN A 143 11.80 -23.85 -15.69
N ASN A 144 11.09 -22.91 -16.30
CA ASN A 144 10.27 -21.91 -15.62
C ASN A 144 11.03 -21.00 -14.64
N ASN A 145 12.35 -20.94 -14.74
CA ASN A 145 13.16 -20.10 -13.88
C ASN A 145 13.42 -18.76 -14.55
N ILE A 146 12.98 -17.68 -13.90
CA ILE A 146 13.15 -16.32 -14.38
C ILE A 146 14.16 -15.62 -13.46
N GLN A 147 15.29 -15.21 -14.03
CA GLN A 147 16.28 -14.41 -13.32
C GLN A 147 16.10 -12.93 -13.63
N CYS A 148 15.78 -12.15 -12.60
CA CYS A 148 15.73 -10.71 -12.68
C CYS A 148 16.96 -10.09 -12.02
N ARG A 149 17.65 -9.20 -12.73
CA ARG A 149 18.70 -8.38 -12.14
C ARG A 149 18.05 -7.30 -11.28
N SER A 150 18.55 -7.12 -10.07
CA SER A 150 18.13 -6.02 -9.19
C SER A 150 18.47 -4.68 -9.85
N SER A 151 17.48 -4.02 -10.44
CA SER A 151 17.59 -2.61 -10.80
C SER A 151 17.33 -1.76 -9.56
N HIS A 152 18.25 -0.85 -9.28
CA HIS A 152 17.91 0.35 -8.54
C HIS A 152 17.13 1.25 -9.50
N CYS A 153 16.00 1.79 -9.05
CA CYS A 153 15.32 2.83 -9.80
C CYS A 153 16.25 4.05 -9.92
N SER A 154 16.11 4.82 -11.00
CA SER A 154 16.84 6.09 -11.10
C SER A 154 16.47 6.99 -9.91
N ALA A 155 17.29 8.00 -9.62
CA ALA A 155 17.03 8.91 -8.49
C ALA A 155 15.65 9.61 -8.57
N SER A 156 15.06 9.68 -9.76
CA SER A 156 13.74 10.24 -10.05
C SER A 156 12.62 9.20 -10.10
N GLU A 157 12.88 7.94 -9.73
CA GLU A 157 11.91 6.85 -9.81
C GLU A 157 11.80 6.10 -8.48
N VAL A 158 10.59 5.64 -8.16
CA VAL A 158 10.32 4.80 -6.99
C VAL A 158 9.99 3.37 -7.43
N CYS A 159 10.53 2.40 -6.70
CA CYS A 159 10.17 0.99 -6.87
C CYS A 159 8.80 0.74 -6.24
N ALA A 160 7.79 0.53 -7.07
CA ALA A 160 6.41 0.32 -6.63
C ALA A 160 5.75 -0.84 -7.41
N VAL A 161 4.58 -1.27 -6.94
CA VAL A 161 3.71 -2.20 -7.66
C VAL A 161 2.50 -1.41 -8.17
N GLN A 162 2.35 -1.27 -9.48
CA GLN A 162 1.17 -0.67 -10.10
C GLN A 162 0.46 -1.72 -10.95
N ASN A 163 -0.86 -1.89 -10.75
CA ASN A 163 -1.68 -2.90 -11.44
C ASN A 163 -1.10 -4.33 -11.38
N GLY A 164 -0.53 -4.71 -10.23
CA GLY A 164 0.09 -6.02 -10.03
C GLY A 164 1.50 -6.18 -10.61
N VAL A 165 2.05 -5.16 -11.29
CA VAL A 165 3.38 -5.19 -11.89
C VAL A 165 4.36 -4.38 -11.05
N LYS A 166 5.44 -5.04 -10.59
CA LYS A 166 6.54 -4.39 -9.89
C LYS A 166 7.46 -3.68 -10.89
N GLY A 167 7.65 -2.38 -10.75
CA GLY A 167 8.43 -1.55 -11.67
C GLY A 167 9.05 -0.33 -11.02
N CYS A 168 9.80 0.45 -11.81
CA CYS A 168 10.28 1.79 -11.45
C CYS A 168 9.36 2.81 -12.13
N PHE A 169 8.74 3.67 -11.34
CA PHE A 169 7.80 4.68 -11.82
C PHE A 169 8.30 6.06 -11.46
N ALA A 170 8.08 7.05 -12.33
CA ALA A 170 8.47 8.43 -12.09
C ALA A 170 7.91 8.91 -10.73
N PHE A 171 8.78 9.44 -9.88
CA PHE A 171 8.38 10.07 -8.63
C PHE A 171 7.82 11.45 -8.94
N SER A 172 6.51 11.52 -9.16
CA SER A 172 5.76 12.78 -9.19
C SER A 172 5.06 12.95 -7.84
N PRO A 173 5.75 13.50 -6.82
CA PRO A 173 5.19 13.57 -5.48
C PRO A 173 4.10 14.63 -5.39
N ALA A 174 2.99 14.29 -4.74
CA ALA A 174 2.14 15.30 -4.15
C ALA A 174 2.76 15.78 -2.84
N THR A 175 2.69 17.08 -2.57
CA THR A 175 3.34 17.69 -1.40
C THR A 175 2.30 18.38 -0.54
N CYS A 176 2.13 17.91 0.69
CA CYS A 176 1.47 18.67 1.75
C CYS A 176 2.51 19.53 2.47
N SER A 177 2.17 20.79 2.74
CA SER A 177 3.08 21.76 3.36
C SER A 177 2.46 22.33 4.62
N VAL A 178 3.25 22.42 5.69
CA VAL A 178 2.89 23.11 6.93
C VAL A 178 4.00 24.11 7.21
N TYR A 179 3.70 25.40 7.20
CA TYR A 179 4.70 26.43 7.42
C TYR A 179 4.14 27.62 8.17
N GLY A 180 4.93 28.13 9.11
CA GLY A 180 4.56 29.33 9.84
C GLY A 180 3.22 29.24 10.57
N ASP A 181 2.74 28.01 10.87
CA ASP A 181 1.54 27.65 11.64
C ASP A 181 0.82 28.90 12.16
N PRO A 182 -0.20 29.36 11.41
CA PRO A 182 -1.32 28.52 10.98
C PRO A 182 -1.36 27.92 9.56
N HIS A 183 -0.38 28.12 8.67
CA HIS A 183 -0.61 27.82 7.25
C HIS A 183 -0.41 26.34 6.86
N TYR A 184 -1.45 25.75 6.27
CA TYR A 184 -1.48 24.41 5.69
C TYR A 184 -1.78 24.48 4.18
N ILE A 185 -1.15 23.60 3.41
CA ILE A 185 -1.50 23.30 2.02
C ILE A 185 -1.60 21.79 1.90
N THR A 186 -2.77 21.28 1.48
CA THR A 186 -3.04 19.85 1.30
C THR A 186 -2.30 19.26 0.11
N PHE A 187 -2.35 17.93 -0.06
CA PHE A 187 -1.78 17.25 -1.23
C PHE A 187 -2.40 17.70 -2.56
N ASP A 188 -3.68 18.09 -2.54
CA ASP A 188 -4.42 18.60 -3.72
C ASP A 188 -4.32 20.13 -3.85
N GLY A 189 -3.61 20.79 -2.94
CA GLY A 189 -3.27 22.21 -3.00
C GLY A 189 -4.30 23.15 -2.35
N PHE A 190 -5.27 22.63 -1.59
CA PHE A 190 -6.18 23.43 -0.79
C PHE A 190 -5.40 24.11 0.35
N ALA A 191 -5.45 25.45 0.38
CA ALA A 191 -4.74 26.25 1.38
C ALA A 191 -5.69 26.75 2.46
N TYR A 192 -5.32 26.58 3.74
CA TYR A 192 -6.12 27.04 4.86
C TYR A 192 -5.28 27.35 6.10
N ASP A 193 -5.88 28.11 7.02
CA ASP A 193 -5.26 28.54 8.26
C ASP A 193 -5.91 27.86 9.47
N PHE A 194 -5.08 27.33 10.38
CA PHE A 194 -5.53 26.78 11.65
C PHE A 194 -4.47 26.97 12.76
N ASN A 195 -4.82 27.67 13.83
CA ASN A 195 -3.94 27.91 14.99
C ASN A 195 -4.22 26.89 16.11
N GLY A 196 -3.65 25.69 15.99
CA GLY A 196 -3.82 24.62 16.99
C GLY A 196 -2.56 24.40 17.83
N GLY A 197 -2.65 24.51 19.15
CA GLY A 197 -1.52 24.27 20.07
C GLY A 197 -1.34 22.82 20.55
N CYS A 198 -1.91 21.85 19.84
CA CYS A 198 -1.93 20.43 20.21
C CYS A 198 -1.21 19.55 19.17
N SER A 199 -1.30 18.23 19.38
CA SER A 199 -0.90 17.21 18.40
C SER A 199 -2.06 16.91 17.45
N TYR A 200 -1.79 16.89 16.14
CA TYR A 200 -2.81 16.63 15.10
C TYR A 200 -2.32 15.59 14.10
N VAL A 201 -3.22 14.74 13.62
CA VAL A 201 -2.95 13.81 12.52
C VAL A 201 -2.83 14.61 11.23
N LEU A 202 -1.62 14.76 10.71
CA LEU A 202 -1.37 15.43 9.45
C LEU A 202 -1.81 14.56 8.29
N THR A 203 -1.45 13.29 8.31
CA THR A 203 -1.91 12.32 7.31
C THR A 203 -1.84 10.89 7.86
N THR A 204 -2.80 10.06 7.47
CA THR A 204 -2.89 8.65 7.82
C THR A 204 -3.55 7.88 6.69
N THR A 205 -3.32 6.57 6.62
CA THR A 205 -3.95 5.68 5.63
C THR A 205 -5.36 5.27 6.07
N CYS A 206 -6.35 5.46 5.18
CA CYS A 206 -7.75 5.14 5.46
C CYS A 206 -8.50 4.45 4.31
N GLY A 207 -7.92 4.31 3.11
CA GLY A 207 -8.58 3.67 1.97
C GLY A 207 -8.79 2.15 2.08
N GLY A 208 -8.23 1.50 3.11
CA GLY A 208 -8.42 0.07 3.37
C GLY A 208 -7.76 -0.88 2.36
N GLN A 209 -7.23 -0.36 1.24
CA GLN A 209 -6.42 -1.10 0.25
C GLN A 209 -4.93 -0.72 0.30
N SER A 210 -4.57 0.22 1.18
CA SER A 210 -3.20 0.62 1.44
C SER A 210 -2.29 -0.58 1.75
N SER A 211 -1.15 -0.64 1.07
CA SER A 211 -0.16 -1.71 1.28
C SER A 211 0.62 -1.58 2.59
N VAL A 212 0.58 -0.40 3.22
CA VAL A 212 1.27 -0.09 4.49
C VAL A 212 0.39 0.86 5.30
N ASP A 213 0.10 0.50 6.55
CA ASP A 213 -0.57 1.39 7.49
C ASP A 213 0.46 2.33 8.17
N PHE A 214 0.22 3.64 8.10
CA PHE A 214 1.05 4.62 8.79
C PHE A 214 0.24 5.83 9.25
N THR A 215 0.77 6.53 10.25
CA THR A 215 0.24 7.80 10.74
C THR A 215 1.36 8.81 10.92
N VAL A 216 1.17 10.03 10.43
CA VAL A 216 2.06 11.17 10.64
C VAL A 216 1.35 12.20 11.52
N THR A 217 1.92 12.46 12.68
CA THR A 217 1.39 13.40 13.68
C THR A 217 2.29 14.63 13.78
N GLY A 218 1.72 15.82 13.62
CA GLY A 218 2.39 17.09 13.87
C GLY A 218 2.16 17.53 15.30
N HIS A 219 3.22 17.93 16.00
CA HIS A 219 3.17 18.41 17.38
C HIS A 219 3.44 19.91 17.39
N ASN A 220 2.40 20.70 17.60
CA ASN A 220 2.52 22.15 17.67
C ASN A 220 2.80 22.59 19.11
N MET A 221 3.61 23.64 19.27
CA MET A 221 3.90 24.29 20.54
C MET A 221 3.69 25.79 20.44
N HIS A 222 3.42 26.43 21.56
CA HIS A 222 3.48 27.89 21.67
C HIS A 222 4.82 28.31 22.30
N PRO A 223 5.63 29.13 21.61
CA PRO A 223 6.90 29.56 22.15
C PRO A 223 6.69 30.34 23.46
N PRO A 224 7.33 29.96 24.57
CA PRO A 224 7.38 30.81 25.74
C PRO A 224 8.08 32.11 25.32
N HIS A 225 7.46 33.26 25.58
CA HIS A 225 7.99 34.62 25.36
C HIS A 225 7.66 35.37 24.04
N ASN A 226 6.96 34.76 23.07
CA ASN A 226 6.36 35.52 21.96
C ASN A 226 4.85 35.67 22.23
N ASN A 227 4.24 36.78 21.75
CA ASN A 227 2.79 36.99 21.81
C ASN A 227 2.06 35.67 21.51
N PHE A 228 1.19 35.25 22.44
CA PHE A 228 0.49 33.96 22.53
C PHE A 228 -0.47 33.64 21.34
N SER A 229 -0.25 34.25 20.19
CA SER A 229 -1.14 34.26 19.02
C SER A 229 -0.70 33.34 17.89
N ILE A 230 0.48 32.70 18.00
CA ILE A 230 1.11 31.93 16.90
C ILE A 230 1.64 30.60 17.45
N SER A 231 1.02 29.49 17.03
CA SER A 231 1.51 28.13 17.21
C SER A 231 2.69 27.86 16.26
N LYS A 232 3.58 26.95 16.61
CA LYS A 232 4.67 26.51 15.73
C LYS A 232 4.83 25.00 15.82
N LEU A 233 5.06 24.35 14.68
CA LEU A 233 5.41 22.93 14.65
C LEU A 233 6.74 22.69 15.38
N ASP A 234 6.73 22.01 16.53
CA ASP A 234 7.90 21.65 17.32
C ASP A 234 8.53 20.34 16.83
N ALA A 235 7.67 19.37 16.54
CA ALA A 235 8.05 18.03 16.16
C ALA A 235 7.04 17.37 15.21
N VAL A 236 7.50 16.36 14.49
CA VAL A 236 6.66 15.48 13.67
C VAL A 236 7.00 14.03 14.00
N THR A 237 5.98 13.20 14.18
CA THR A 237 6.12 11.79 14.52
C THR A 237 5.53 10.92 13.42
N LEU A 238 6.31 9.96 12.92
CA LEU A 238 5.88 8.89 12.03
C LEU A 238 5.67 7.61 12.85
N GLU A 239 4.48 7.04 12.75
CA GLU A 239 4.11 5.74 13.29
C GLU A 239 3.87 4.75 12.14
N VAL A 240 4.59 3.62 12.15
CA VAL A 240 4.46 2.54 11.16
C VAL A 240 4.67 1.18 11.84
N GLY A 241 3.60 0.40 11.95
CA GLY A 241 3.61 -0.83 12.77
C GLY A 241 3.99 -0.53 14.23
N ASP A 242 5.01 -1.22 14.75
CA ASP A 242 5.50 -1.02 16.13
C ASP A 242 6.55 0.11 16.27
N LEU A 243 6.90 0.77 15.15
CA LEU A 243 7.97 1.76 15.08
C LEU A 243 7.39 3.18 15.17
N GLN A 244 8.02 4.00 16.01
CA GLN A 244 7.73 5.42 16.12
C GLN A 244 9.02 6.23 15.97
N ILE A 245 9.02 7.18 15.03
CA ILE A 245 10.17 8.05 14.78
C ILE A 245 9.71 9.49 14.88
N THR A 246 10.31 10.26 15.78
CA THR A 246 10.04 11.68 15.96
C THR A 246 11.22 12.50 15.47
N ILE A 247 10.95 13.46 14.58
CA ILE A 247 11.88 14.54 14.25
C ILE A 247 11.44 15.77 15.04
N SER A 248 12.32 16.37 15.82
CA SER A 248 12.08 17.67 16.46
C SER A 248 13.21 18.66 16.14
N GLN A 249 13.05 19.90 16.60
CA GLN A 249 14.10 20.91 16.55
C GLN A 249 15.38 20.50 17.31
N SER A 250 15.26 19.62 18.31
CA SER A 250 16.38 19.16 19.14
C SER A 250 17.08 17.90 18.61
N GLY A 251 16.53 17.25 17.57
CA GLY A 251 17.13 16.09 16.93
C GLY A 251 16.11 15.05 16.47
N VAL A 252 16.62 13.86 16.12
CA VAL A 252 15.79 12.70 15.74
C VAL A 252 15.76 11.72 16.91
N TYR A 253 14.56 11.35 17.35
CA TYR A 253 14.31 10.39 18.41
C TYR A 253 13.60 9.18 17.83
N VAL A 254 14.05 7.97 18.19
CA VAL A 254 13.45 6.72 17.74
C VAL A 254 13.00 5.93 18.95
N SER A 255 11.71 5.59 19.00
CA SER A 255 11.08 4.78 20.03
C SER A 255 10.40 3.55 19.42
N ILE A 256 10.19 2.52 20.24
CA ILE A 256 9.44 1.31 19.87
C ILE A 256 8.31 1.19 20.89
N ILE A 257 7.06 1.17 20.44
CA ILE A 257 5.88 1.41 21.29
C ILE A 257 5.55 0.24 22.26
N LYS A 258 6.01 -1.00 21.98
CA LYS A 258 5.91 -2.25 22.81
C LYS A 258 4.50 -2.69 23.27
N ILE A 259 4.23 -4.01 23.21
CA ILE A 259 3.59 -4.76 24.33
C ILE A 259 4.28 -6.12 24.55
N PHE A 260 4.66 -6.40 25.80
CA PHE A 260 5.10 -7.72 26.27
C PHE A 260 3.92 -8.70 26.36
N HIS A 261 4.08 -9.92 25.88
CA HIS A 261 3.50 -11.09 26.53
C HIS A 261 4.59 -12.16 26.72
N TRP A 262 4.93 -12.37 28.00
CA TRP A 262 5.71 -13.47 28.60
C TRP A 262 7.24 -13.31 28.58
N ASN A 263 7.82 -13.50 29.78
CA ASN A 263 9.23 -13.56 30.20
C ASN A 263 10.25 -14.09 29.16
N THR A 264 10.52 -13.34 28.09
CA THR A 264 11.72 -13.54 27.27
C THR A 264 12.17 -12.19 26.74
N LEU A 265 13.32 -11.71 27.22
CA LEU A 265 14.05 -10.59 26.65
C LEU A 265 14.54 -10.98 25.25
N ILE A 266 13.69 -10.78 24.24
CA ILE A 266 14.10 -10.86 22.85
C ILE A 266 14.77 -9.53 22.50
N CYS A 267 16.04 -9.60 22.09
CA CYS A 267 16.79 -8.48 21.56
C CYS A 267 16.06 -7.95 20.31
N VAL A 268 15.45 -6.77 20.39
CA VAL A 268 14.77 -6.12 19.25
C VAL A 268 15.83 -5.57 18.31
N CYS A 269 16.13 -6.29 17.22
CA CYS A 269 17.05 -5.81 16.17
C CYS A 269 16.35 -4.71 15.35
N LEU A 270 16.75 -3.45 15.52
CA LEU A 270 16.37 -2.31 14.65
C LEU A 270 16.61 -2.59 13.15
N CYS A 271 17.44 -3.60 12.86
CA CYS A 271 17.77 -4.18 11.57
C CYS A 271 16.55 -4.47 10.67
N LYS A 272 15.40 -4.86 11.23
CA LYS A 272 14.16 -5.12 10.46
C LYS A 272 13.62 -3.86 9.76
N TYR A 273 13.74 -2.69 10.39
CA TYR A 273 13.19 -1.42 9.90
C TYR A 273 14.24 -0.49 9.28
N THR A 274 15.53 -0.71 9.58
CA THR A 274 16.65 0.04 8.96
C THR A 274 16.69 -0.04 7.43
N LYS A 275 16.01 -1.02 6.83
CA LYS A 275 15.84 -1.12 5.38
C LYS A 275 14.63 -0.35 4.84
N SER A 276 13.66 -0.01 5.70
CA SER A 276 12.37 0.58 5.30
C SER A 276 12.27 2.07 5.55
N VAL A 277 13.06 2.63 6.48
CA VAL A 277 13.10 4.07 6.81
C VAL A 277 14.55 4.54 6.93
N ARG A 278 14.89 5.63 6.24
CA ARG A 278 16.19 6.31 6.29
C ARG A 278 16.02 7.70 6.87
N ALA A 279 16.86 8.04 7.85
CA ALA A 279 16.95 9.38 8.42
C ALA A 279 18.28 10.01 7.99
N TYR A 280 18.25 11.20 7.41
CA TYR A 280 19.45 11.94 7.01
C TYR A 280 19.19 13.45 7.01
N VAL A 281 20.27 14.23 6.90
CA VAL A 281 20.18 15.68 6.72
C VAL A 281 20.54 16.00 5.27
N ASP A 282 19.68 16.74 4.58
CA ASP A 282 19.90 17.18 3.20
C ASP A 282 19.45 18.62 3.04
N SER A 283 20.33 19.47 2.49
CA SER A 283 20.03 20.85 2.11
C SER A 283 19.37 21.71 3.22
N GLY A 284 19.71 21.43 4.49
CA GLY A 284 19.16 22.15 5.65
C GLY A 284 17.89 21.55 6.27
N TYR A 285 17.37 20.47 5.68
CA TYR A 285 16.23 19.71 6.19
C TYR A 285 16.71 18.44 6.89
N THR A 286 16.04 18.09 7.99
CA THR A 286 16.05 16.73 8.51
C THR A 286 15.00 15.93 7.75
N VAL A 287 15.44 14.85 7.10
CA VAL A 287 14.63 14.06 6.17
C VAL A 287 14.43 12.66 6.74
N LEU A 288 13.17 12.22 6.83
CA LEU A 288 12.82 10.81 6.91
C LEU A 288 12.29 10.37 5.56
N GLU A 289 12.88 9.32 5.00
CA GLU A 289 12.50 8.77 3.71
C GLU A 289 12.21 7.28 3.86
N THR A 290 11.04 6.85 3.36
CA THR A 290 10.60 5.47 3.48
C THR A 290 10.62 4.75 2.14
N THR A 291 10.77 3.43 2.17
CA THR A 291 10.72 2.60 0.95
C THR A 291 9.32 2.47 0.36
N PHE A 292 8.29 2.82 1.13
CA PHE A 292 6.90 2.78 0.68
C PHE A 292 6.44 4.10 0.04
N GLY A 293 7.34 5.09 -0.11
CA GLY A 293 7.07 6.30 -0.88
C GLY A 293 6.52 7.47 -0.06
N LEU A 294 6.75 7.50 1.26
CA LEU A 294 6.55 8.66 2.11
C LEU A 294 7.90 9.34 2.39
N ARG A 295 7.95 10.66 2.26
CA ARG A 295 9.11 11.47 2.61
C ARG A 295 8.68 12.66 3.47
N ILE A 296 9.29 12.79 4.65
CA ILE A 296 9.02 13.83 5.65
C ILE A 296 10.25 14.71 5.72
N MET A 297 10.10 16.01 5.49
CA MET A 297 11.20 16.97 5.50
C MET A 297 10.86 18.13 6.43
N MET A 298 11.65 18.31 7.49
CA MET A 298 11.46 19.39 8.45
C MET A 298 12.72 20.22 8.58
N ASP A 299 12.60 21.55 8.56
CA ASP A 299 13.73 22.46 8.76
C ASP A 299 13.76 23.08 10.16
N LYS A 300 14.79 23.92 10.37
CA LYS A 300 14.99 24.67 11.62
C LYS A 300 14.10 25.90 11.78
N GLN A 301 13.22 26.17 10.82
CA GLN A 301 12.28 27.29 10.82
C GLN A 301 10.83 26.80 10.98
N ASN A 302 10.65 25.56 11.47
CA ASN A 302 9.34 24.95 11.73
C ASN A 302 8.51 24.77 10.44
N ARG A 303 9.17 24.65 9.28
CA ARG A 303 8.51 24.27 8.02
C ARG A 303 8.61 22.77 7.83
N LEU A 304 7.48 22.16 7.47
CA LEU A 304 7.34 20.74 7.21
C LEU A 304 6.79 20.54 5.80
N PHE A 305 7.38 19.59 5.09
CA PHE A 305 6.91 19.11 3.81
C PHE A 305 6.74 17.59 3.89
N LEU A 306 5.53 17.12 3.59
CA LEU A 306 5.19 15.72 3.47
C LEU A 306 5.01 15.42 1.98
N GLN A 307 5.77 14.46 1.46
CA GLN A 307 5.71 14.03 0.07
C GLN A 307 5.27 12.57 -0.01
N VAL A 308 4.29 12.30 -0.87
CA VAL A 308 3.76 10.96 -1.13
C VAL A 308 3.73 10.67 -2.62
N ASN A 309 3.90 9.40 -3.00
CA ASN A 309 3.78 8.95 -4.39
C ASN A 309 2.30 8.75 -4.81
N GLU A 310 2.05 8.58 -6.11
CA GLU A 310 0.70 8.39 -6.68
C GLU A 310 -0.02 7.12 -6.19
N HIS A 311 0.68 6.15 -5.59
CA HIS A 311 0.02 4.95 -5.05
C HIS A 311 -0.89 5.26 -3.86
N PHE A 312 -0.66 6.38 -3.16
CA PHE A 312 -1.50 6.84 -2.05
C PHE A 312 -2.72 7.66 -2.49
N LYS A 313 -2.95 7.82 -3.80
CA LYS A 313 -4.11 8.57 -4.29
C LYS A 313 -5.39 7.87 -3.85
N TYR A 314 -6.32 8.63 -3.26
CA TYR A 314 -7.56 8.14 -2.62
C TYR A 314 -7.38 7.24 -1.38
N GLU A 315 -6.16 7.08 -0.87
CA GLU A 315 -5.87 6.22 0.27
C GLU A 315 -5.61 6.99 1.57
N LEU A 316 -5.45 8.32 1.49
CA LEU A 316 -5.06 9.16 2.60
C LEU A 316 -6.22 10.00 3.12
N CYS A 317 -6.09 10.38 4.38
CA CYS A 317 -6.91 11.41 5.03
C CYS A 317 -6.10 12.05 6.17
N GLY A 318 -6.59 13.17 6.70
CA GLY A 318 -5.92 13.96 7.73
C GLY A 318 -5.95 15.44 7.37
N LEU A 319 -5.21 16.27 8.12
CA LEU A 319 -5.07 17.70 7.81
C LEU A 319 -4.47 17.98 6.42
N CYS A 320 -3.74 17.03 5.84
CA CYS A 320 -3.19 17.12 4.49
C CYS A 320 -4.18 16.75 3.38
N GLY A 321 -5.47 16.54 3.69
CA GLY A 321 -6.50 16.26 2.69
C GLY A 321 -6.62 14.79 2.29
N THR A 322 -7.41 14.52 1.26
CA THR A 322 -7.74 13.16 0.78
C THR A 322 -6.81 12.64 -0.31
N TYR A 323 -6.04 13.53 -0.93
CA TYR A 323 -5.19 13.23 -2.08
C TYR A 323 -5.99 12.55 -3.21
N SER A 324 -7.13 13.13 -3.55
CA SER A 324 -8.06 12.68 -4.58
C SER A 324 -7.77 13.35 -5.94
N GLY A 325 -7.02 14.45 -5.93
CA GLY A 325 -6.85 15.40 -7.03
C GLY A 325 -7.92 16.50 -7.06
N GLN A 326 -8.78 16.58 -6.05
CA GLN A 326 -9.85 17.58 -5.91
C GLN A 326 -9.67 18.32 -4.58
N GLN A 327 -9.95 19.63 -4.57
CA GLN A 327 -9.75 20.45 -3.37
C GLN A 327 -11.01 20.56 -2.50
N ASP A 328 -12.17 20.31 -3.10
CA ASP A 328 -13.48 20.44 -2.46
C ASP A 328 -13.82 19.25 -1.54
N ASP A 329 -13.07 18.15 -1.63
CA ASP A 329 -13.17 17.00 -0.73
C ASP A 329 -12.03 16.92 0.30
N ASP A 330 -11.19 17.95 0.43
CA ASP A 330 -10.07 17.92 1.38
C ASP A 330 -10.49 18.08 2.85
N LEU A 331 -11.66 18.66 3.11
CA LEU A 331 -12.16 18.96 4.46
C LEU A 331 -12.98 17.80 5.07
N VAL A 332 -12.42 16.59 5.04
CA VAL A 332 -13.06 15.38 5.57
C VAL A 332 -12.60 15.08 7.00
N MET A 333 -13.54 14.97 7.92
CA MET A 333 -13.31 14.62 9.33
C MET A 333 -13.12 13.10 9.51
N PRO A 334 -12.56 12.64 10.65
CA PRO A 334 -12.54 11.23 10.99
C PRO A 334 -13.94 10.60 10.90
N GLY A 335 -14.05 9.46 10.20
CA GLY A 335 -15.32 8.81 9.92
C GLY A 335 -16.01 9.24 8.62
N GLY A 336 -15.38 10.10 7.81
CA GLY A 336 -15.79 10.38 6.43
C GLY A 336 -16.85 11.47 6.27
N GLN A 337 -17.09 12.27 7.30
CA GLN A 337 -18.04 13.39 7.25
C GLN A 337 -17.35 14.67 6.78
N ASN A 338 -17.96 15.42 5.88
CA ASN A 338 -17.43 16.71 5.44
C ASN A 338 -17.63 17.76 6.53
N ALA A 339 -16.57 18.52 6.83
CA ALA A 339 -16.64 19.65 7.74
C ALA A 339 -17.30 20.86 7.05
N THR A 340 -17.92 21.71 7.86
CA THR A 340 -18.51 22.97 7.38
C THR A 340 -17.54 24.16 7.46
N THR A 341 -16.50 24.04 8.29
CA THR A 341 -15.48 25.08 8.50
C THR A 341 -14.11 24.44 8.63
N THR A 342 -13.06 25.19 8.28
CA THR A 342 -11.66 24.77 8.43
C THR A 342 -11.29 24.52 9.89
N PHE A 343 -11.87 25.28 10.83
CA PHE A 343 -11.68 25.05 12.27
C PHE A 343 -12.27 23.71 12.71
N GLN A 344 -13.53 23.42 12.34
CA GLN A 344 -14.18 22.15 12.67
C GLN A 344 -13.40 20.96 12.07
N PHE A 345 -12.99 21.09 10.80
CA PHE A 345 -12.15 20.09 10.14
C PHE A 345 -10.87 19.85 10.94
N ALA A 346 -10.10 20.91 11.20
CA ALA A 346 -8.78 20.74 11.76
C ALA A 346 -8.81 20.27 13.23
N ASP A 347 -9.79 20.74 14.00
CA ASP A 347 -10.01 20.31 15.38
C ASP A 347 -10.40 18.83 15.48
N SER A 348 -11.13 18.30 14.50
CA SER A 348 -11.55 16.90 14.48
C SER A 348 -10.39 15.90 14.38
N TRP A 349 -9.25 16.31 13.81
CA TRP A 349 -8.04 15.49 13.65
C TRP A 349 -7.07 15.56 14.84
N ARG A 350 -7.51 16.11 15.97
CA ARG A 350 -6.71 16.21 17.20
C ARG A 350 -6.44 14.82 17.80
N VAL A 351 -5.19 14.54 18.15
CA VAL A 351 -4.80 13.30 18.82
C VAL A 351 -5.09 13.40 20.32
N GLN A 352 -5.80 12.40 20.88
CA GLN A 352 -5.92 12.25 22.32
C GLN A 352 -4.67 11.56 22.87
N ASP A 353 -3.78 12.35 23.49
CA ASP A 353 -2.51 11.84 24.03
C ASP A 353 -2.74 10.85 25.18
N SER A 354 -2.69 9.56 24.86
CA SER A 354 -2.80 8.45 25.82
C SER A 354 -1.45 7.80 26.15
N ASN A 355 -0.39 8.07 25.39
CA ASN A 355 0.91 7.40 25.54
C ASN A 355 2.15 8.32 25.62
N LEU A 356 1.99 9.64 25.80
CA LEU A 356 3.12 10.48 26.21
C LEU A 356 3.41 10.29 27.72
N PRO A 357 4.69 10.21 28.13
CA PRO A 357 5.05 10.02 29.53
C PRO A 357 4.58 11.23 30.34
N VAL A 358 3.56 11.04 31.20
CA VAL A 358 3.16 11.91 32.33
C VAL A 358 3.47 13.41 32.11
N PHE A 359 2.86 14.03 31.11
CA PHE A 359 2.79 15.48 31.00
C PHE A 359 1.33 15.89 30.84
N LEU A 360 0.72 16.11 32.00
CA LEU A 360 -0.64 16.56 32.32
C LEU A 360 -1.82 16.04 31.52
N LYS A 361 -2.72 15.41 32.28
CA LYS A 361 -4.06 15.01 31.82
C LYS A 361 -4.82 16.26 31.37
N LEU A 362 -5.29 16.27 30.12
CA LEU A 362 -6.17 17.28 29.53
C LEU A 362 -7.41 17.55 30.41
N ASP A 363 -7.91 16.53 31.11
CA ASP A 363 -9.00 16.66 32.09
C ASP A 363 -8.65 17.61 33.24
N GLN A 364 -7.40 17.65 33.69
CA GLN A 364 -6.97 18.56 34.75
C GLN A 364 -6.95 20.01 34.26
N ALA A 365 -6.56 20.25 33.01
CA ALA A 365 -6.55 21.59 32.42
C ALA A 365 -7.97 22.16 32.36
N TYR A 366 -8.92 21.40 31.81
CA TYR A 366 -10.33 21.80 31.78
C TYR A 366 -10.93 21.97 33.18
N ASN A 367 -10.66 21.04 34.11
CA ASN A 367 -11.13 21.17 35.49
C ASN A 367 -10.66 22.46 36.17
N HIS A 368 -9.44 22.91 35.89
CA HIS A 368 -8.91 24.14 36.45
C HIS A 368 -9.43 25.39 35.73
N CYS A 369 -9.54 25.36 34.40
CA CYS A 369 -9.95 26.51 33.60
C CYS A 369 -11.46 26.76 33.57
N TYR A 370 -12.28 25.72 33.83
CA TYR A 370 -13.71 25.90 34.07
C TYR A 370 -14.03 26.65 35.36
N ALA A 371 -13.04 26.99 36.18
CA ALA A 371 -13.20 27.97 37.25
C ALA A 371 -13.76 29.31 36.73
N LEU A 372 -13.51 29.68 35.46
CA LEU A 372 -14.07 30.87 34.82
C LEU A 372 -15.60 30.82 34.66
N LEU A 373 -16.22 29.64 34.71
CA LEU A 373 -17.68 29.47 34.74
C LEU A 373 -18.24 29.48 36.16
N GLY A 374 -17.38 29.53 37.19
CA GLY A 374 -17.78 29.48 38.59
C GLY A 374 -18.36 30.80 39.12
N GLU A 375 -18.93 30.74 40.33
CA GLU A 375 -19.62 31.89 40.95
C GLU A 375 -18.74 33.14 41.06
N GLY A 376 -17.44 33.00 41.32
CA GLY A 376 -16.49 34.12 41.44
C GLY A 376 -16.31 34.96 40.17
N PHE A 377 -16.78 34.46 39.02
CA PHE A 377 -16.70 35.12 37.71
C PHE A 377 -18.08 35.39 37.10
N SER A 378 -19.15 34.90 37.72
CA SER A 378 -20.52 34.91 37.18
C SER A 378 -21.04 36.31 36.83
N LEU A 379 -20.68 37.32 37.63
CA LEU A 379 -21.03 38.73 37.38
C LEU A 379 -20.49 39.25 36.03
N CYS A 380 -19.48 38.61 35.46
CA CYS A 380 -18.89 39.00 34.19
C CYS A 380 -19.53 38.36 32.96
N HIS A 381 -20.20 37.22 33.12
CA HIS A 381 -20.56 36.34 32.00
C HIS A 381 -21.50 37.01 30.98
N GLU A 382 -22.38 37.89 31.45
CA GLU A 382 -23.28 38.67 30.59
C GLU A 382 -22.52 39.74 29.78
N THR A 383 -21.42 40.26 30.31
CA THR A 383 -20.63 41.32 29.68
C THR A 383 -19.53 40.76 28.78
N LEU A 384 -18.90 39.66 29.19
CA LEU A 384 -17.84 38.97 28.47
C LEU A 384 -18.02 37.45 28.58
N HIS A 385 -18.28 36.79 27.46
CA HIS A 385 -18.45 35.33 27.45
C HIS A 385 -17.10 34.62 27.78
N PRO A 386 -17.05 33.68 28.74
CA PRO A 386 -15.79 33.08 29.20
C PRO A 386 -15.08 32.16 28.20
N GLU A 387 -15.77 31.69 27.16
CA GLU A 387 -15.32 30.59 26.28
C GLU A 387 -13.92 30.80 25.68
N ILE A 388 -13.63 31.98 25.14
CA ILE A 388 -12.32 32.30 24.55
C ILE A 388 -11.22 32.28 25.63
N TYR A 389 -11.54 32.73 26.84
CA TYR A 389 -10.60 32.74 27.97
C TYR A 389 -10.41 31.36 28.58
N ILE A 390 -11.43 30.49 28.55
CA ILE A 390 -11.31 29.08 28.94
C ILE A 390 -10.41 28.36 27.95
N SER A 391 -10.62 28.56 26.65
CA SER A 391 -9.79 27.98 25.61
C SER A 391 -8.33 28.41 25.77
N SER A 392 -8.09 29.72 25.95
CA SER A 392 -6.74 30.27 26.22
C SER A 392 -6.14 29.73 27.53
N CYS A 393 -6.93 29.58 28.59
CA CYS A 393 -6.45 29.05 29.86
C CYS A 393 -6.02 27.58 29.75
N VAL A 394 -6.84 26.73 29.13
CA VAL A 394 -6.54 25.31 28.93
C VAL A 394 -5.28 25.19 28.09
N HIS A 395 -5.22 26.00 27.04
CA HIS A 395 -4.10 26.11 26.14
C HIS A 395 -2.79 26.50 26.85
N ASP A 396 -2.78 27.55 27.66
CA ASP A 396 -1.58 28.04 28.36
C ASP A 396 -1.15 27.09 29.50
N PHE A 397 -2.12 26.46 30.17
CA PHE A 397 -1.86 25.47 31.20
C PHE A 397 -1.21 24.20 30.62
N CYS A 398 -1.68 23.75 29.45
CA CYS A 398 -1.08 22.65 28.70
C CYS A 398 0.32 23.02 28.21
N ALA A 399 0.49 24.18 27.59
CA ALA A 399 1.76 24.66 27.05
C ALA A 399 2.86 24.78 28.12
N THR A 400 2.48 25.07 29.37
CA THR A 400 3.42 25.23 30.49
C THR A 400 3.54 23.99 31.37
N ARG A 401 3.08 22.83 30.90
CA ARG A 401 3.11 21.57 31.65
C ARG A 401 2.53 21.76 33.06
N GLY A 402 1.33 22.34 33.13
CA GLY A 402 0.56 22.42 34.36
C GLY A 402 1.04 23.45 35.36
N ASN A 403 1.78 24.45 34.89
CA ASN A 403 2.31 25.49 35.76
C ASN A 403 1.15 26.30 36.36
N LEU A 404 0.99 26.21 37.68
CA LEU A 404 -0.05 26.92 38.43
C LEU A 404 0.09 28.45 38.35
N ILE A 405 1.29 28.98 38.10
CA ILE A 405 1.50 30.42 37.89
C ILE A 405 0.81 30.85 36.60
N THR A 406 1.03 30.11 35.52
CA THR A 406 0.41 30.37 34.21
C THR A 406 -1.11 30.25 34.29
N LEU A 407 -1.62 29.23 34.99
CA LEU A 407 -3.05 29.09 35.26
C LEU A 407 -3.63 30.35 35.92
N CYS A 408 -2.97 30.84 36.97
CA CYS A 408 -3.47 31.99 37.72
C CYS A 408 -3.36 33.31 36.96
N GLU A 409 -2.36 33.49 36.11
CA GLU A 409 -2.30 34.64 35.20
C GLU A 409 -3.36 34.56 34.09
N ALA A 410 -3.70 33.36 33.59
CA ALA A 410 -4.80 33.17 32.64
C ALA A 410 -6.16 33.52 33.26
N LEU A 411 -6.46 33.05 34.47
CA LEU A 411 -7.69 33.41 35.19
C LEU A 411 -7.76 34.91 35.51
N LYS A 412 -6.62 35.50 35.90
CA LYS A 412 -6.50 36.94 36.16
C LYS A 412 -6.70 37.79 34.92
N SER A 413 -6.36 37.28 33.74
CA SER A 413 -6.57 37.98 32.48
C SER A 413 -8.06 38.18 32.18
N TYR A 414 -8.89 37.18 32.45
CA TYR A 414 -10.35 37.34 32.36
C TYR A 414 -10.88 38.34 33.41
N ALA A 415 -10.40 38.26 34.66
CA ALA A 415 -10.78 39.22 35.69
C ALA A 415 -10.39 40.67 35.35
N ALA A 416 -9.22 40.87 34.74
CA ALA A 416 -8.77 42.19 34.30
C ALA A 416 -9.62 42.72 33.14
N ALA A 417 -9.95 41.87 32.16
CA ALA A 417 -10.87 42.24 31.07
C ALA A 417 -12.26 42.62 31.62
N CYS A 418 -12.74 41.90 32.63
CA CYS A 418 -13.97 42.21 33.33
C CYS A 418 -13.96 43.60 34.00
N ALA A 419 -12.88 43.92 34.71
CA ALA A 419 -12.70 45.21 35.34
C ALA A 419 -12.62 46.36 34.32
N VAL A 420 -11.97 46.15 33.17
CA VAL A 420 -11.97 47.10 32.04
C VAL A 420 -13.37 47.31 31.48
N ALA A 421 -14.19 46.27 31.46
CA ALA A 421 -15.61 46.34 31.08
C ALA A 421 -16.52 46.94 32.16
N GLY A 422 -15.95 47.40 33.29
CA GLY A 422 -16.68 48.08 34.37
C GLY A 422 -17.30 47.15 35.41
N VAL A 423 -16.97 45.86 35.38
CA VAL A 423 -17.49 44.85 36.32
C VAL A 423 -16.41 44.51 37.35
N ASP A 424 -16.69 44.78 38.63
CA ASP A 424 -15.81 44.41 39.75
C ASP A 424 -16.15 43.01 40.27
N LEU A 425 -15.19 42.08 40.15
CA LEU A 425 -15.34 40.70 40.59
C LEU A 425 -14.88 40.47 42.05
N GLY A 426 -14.40 41.51 42.75
CA GLY A 426 -13.95 41.38 44.13
C GLY A 426 -12.80 40.37 44.29
N GLN A 427 -12.90 39.49 45.29
CA GLN A 427 -11.91 38.43 45.56
C GLN A 427 -12.19 37.17 44.72
N TRP A 428 -12.17 37.28 43.40
CA TRP A 428 -12.39 36.15 42.49
C TRP A 428 -11.43 34.98 42.71
N GLN A 429 -10.28 35.21 43.36
CA GLN A 429 -9.32 34.17 43.71
C GLN A 429 -9.85 33.21 44.77
N ASP A 430 -10.77 33.65 45.62
CA ASP A 430 -11.38 32.82 46.65
C ASP A 430 -12.28 31.76 45.99
N GLY A 431 -12.09 30.49 46.34
CA GLY A 431 -12.77 29.36 45.68
C GLY A 431 -12.02 28.79 44.46
N THR A 432 -10.93 29.42 44.02
CA THR A 432 -10.03 28.86 42.98
C THR A 432 -8.72 28.35 43.58
N VAL A 433 -7.94 27.60 42.80
CA VAL A 433 -6.58 27.16 43.20
C VAL A 433 -5.61 28.34 43.39
N CYS A 434 -5.95 29.54 42.88
CA CYS A 434 -5.13 30.74 42.95
C CYS A 434 -5.23 31.48 44.29
N GLY A 435 -6.30 31.26 45.08
CA GLY A 435 -6.44 31.87 46.41
C GLY A 435 -5.33 31.46 47.39
N LYS A 436 -4.81 30.23 47.29
CA LYS A 436 -3.66 29.78 48.11
C LYS A 436 -2.33 30.33 47.61
N TYR A 437 -2.17 30.46 46.28
CA TYR A 437 -0.95 30.95 45.65
C TYR A 437 -0.67 32.42 46.01
N PHE A 438 -1.65 33.30 45.84
CA PHE A 438 -1.46 34.74 46.12
C PHE A 438 -1.31 35.07 47.61
N ARG A 439 -1.77 34.18 48.52
CA ARG A 439 -1.52 34.30 49.96
C ARG A 439 -0.08 33.95 50.34
N LEU A 440 0.58 33.03 49.62
CA LEU A 440 1.97 32.63 49.85
C LEU A 440 2.98 33.64 49.29
N THR A 441 2.70 34.25 48.14
CA THR A 441 3.57 35.30 47.56
C THR A 441 3.57 36.58 48.38
N ARG A 442 2.47 36.90 49.09
CA ARG A 442 2.41 38.05 50.02
C ARG A 442 3.27 37.86 51.27
N ALA A 443 3.45 36.63 51.73
CA ALA A 443 4.23 36.30 52.93
C ALA A 443 5.75 36.29 52.70
N HIS A 444 6.21 36.25 51.44
CA HIS A 444 7.63 36.35 51.08
C HIS A 444 8.07 37.76 50.65
N SER A 445 7.12 38.70 50.54
CA SER A 445 7.35 40.12 50.19
C SER A 445 7.21 41.08 51.38
N THR A 446 7.06 40.54 52.59
CA THR A 446 7.14 41.25 53.88
C THR A 446 8.29 40.68 54.67
#